data_AF-A0AAD1R1I6-F1
#
_entry.id   AF-A0AAD1R1I6-F1
#
_cell.length_a   1.000
_cell.length_b   1.000
_cell.length_c   1.000
_cell.angle_alpha   90.00
_cell.angle_beta   90.00
_cell.angle_gamma   90.00
#
_symmetry.space_group_name_H-M   'P 1'
#
loop_
_entity.id
_entity.type
_entity.pdbx_description
1 polymer ?
#
loop_
_entity_poly.entity_id
_entity_poly.type
_entity_poly.pdbx_seq_one_letter_code
_entity_poly.pdbx_strand_id
1 'polypeptide(L)'
;MSEKATYGSLQQSLRRCFDAIEQQQKEWKIAIQECEPLVAALSNLSEQLQACEKVNLQNSPLNEFPDLQGRLQYKLKAAMEVTLEKLNEKMSILQKVRDAVSHHVGSVLYIYEVNADDIGIETCLMRSNLSPSIADMLEWLQDIEKQYRNH
;
A
#
# COMPACT_ATOMS: atom_id res chain seq x y z
N MET A 1 25.99 13.45 -25.22
CA MET A 1 26.71 13.59 -23.93
C MET A 1 27.75 12.47 -23.86
N SER A 2 28.78 12.52 -23.00
CA SER A 2 29.71 11.38 -22.89
C SER A 2 28.99 10.19 -22.23
N GLU A 3 29.11 8.97 -22.78
CA GLU A 3 28.58 7.70 -22.26
C GLU A 3 28.72 7.57 -20.73
N LYS A 4 29.88 7.95 -20.19
CA LYS A 4 30.14 7.94 -18.73
C LYS A 4 29.23 8.87 -17.93
N ALA A 5 28.88 10.03 -18.47
CA ALA A 5 28.00 10.99 -17.81
C ALA A 5 26.54 10.51 -17.80
N THR A 6 26.11 9.90 -18.91
CA THR A 6 24.77 9.31 -19.06
C THR A 6 24.59 8.11 -18.12
N TYR A 7 25.58 7.22 -18.08
CA TYR A 7 25.62 6.10 -17.15
C TYR A 7 25.57 6.53 -15.67
N GLY A 8 26.40 7.51 -15.29
CA GLY A 8 26.42 8.03 -13.91
C GLY A 8 25.09 8.67 -13.49
N SER A 9 24.41 9.33 -14.42
CA SER A 9 23.07 9.90 -14.18
C SER A 9 22.02 8.80 -13.95
N LEU A 10 22.01 7.74 -14.75
CA LEU A 10 21.11 6.61 -14.57
C LEU A 10 21.36 5.89 -13.24
N GLN A 11 22.62 5.65 -12.87
CA GLN A 11 22.97 5.06 -11.57
C GLN A 11 22.45 5.91 -10.39
N GLN A 12 22.56 7.24 -10.49
CA GLN A 12 22.03 8.11 -9.45
C GLN A 12 20.49 8.06 -9.38
N SER A 13 19.81 8.00 -10.52
CA SER A 13 18.35 7.84 -10.58
C SER A 13 17.89 6.51 -9.98
N LEU A 14 18.58 5.41 -10.31
CA LEU A 14 18.36 4.09 -9.73
C LEU A 14 18.48 4.11 -8.21
N ARG A 15 19.59 4.67 -7.70
CA ARG A 15 19.81 4.79 -6.25
C ARG A 15 18.66 5.55 -5.57
N ARG A 16 18.29 6.71 -6.10
CA ARG A 16 17.18 7.51 -5.56
C ARG A 16 15.85 6.77 -5.60
N CYS A 17 15.62 5.97 -6.64
CA CYS A 17 14.42 5.15 -6.77
C CYS A 17 14.37 4.07 -5.69
N PHE A 18 15.44 3.32 -5.46
CA PHE A 18 15.50 2.33 -4.37
C PHE A 18 15.35 2.98 -2.99
N ASP A 19 16.04 4.09 -2.73
CA ASP A 19 15.91 4.83 -1.47
C ASP A 19 14.46 5.28 -1.24
N ALA A 20 13.79 5.78 -2.30
CA ALA A 20 12.39 6.18 -2.23
C ALA A 20 11.45 4.99 -1.98
N ILE A 21 11.63 3.89 -2.72
CA ILE A 21 10.85 2.65 -2.55
C ILE A 21 11.01 2.10 -1.12
N GLU A 22 12.20 2.17 -0.53
CA GLU A 22 12.39 1.73 0.85
C GLU A 22 11.53 2.54 1.84
N GLN A 23 11.42 3.85 1.64
CA GLN A 23 10.53 4.69 2.47
C GLN A 23 9.06 4.35 2.23
N GLN A 24 8.67 4.19 0.97
CA GLN A 24 7.32 3.77 0.59
C GLN A 24 6.94 2.41 1.21
N GLN A 25 7.88 1.47 1.27
CA GLN A 25 7.67 0.16 1.89
C GLN A 25 7.44 0.27 3.40
N LYS A 26 8.11 1.20 4.10
CA LYS A 26 7.88 1.44 5.53
C LYS A 26 6.48 1.98 5.77
N GLU A 27 6.04 2.96 4.98
CA GLU A 27 4.70 3.53 5.07
C GLU A 27 3.62 2.48 4.75
N TRP A 28 3.81 1.66 3.71
CA TRP A 28 2.93 0.54 3.39
C TRP A 28 2.75 -0.42 4.57
N LYS A 29 3.85 -0.84 5.19
CA LYS A 29 3.81 -1.79 6.33
C LYS A 29 3.03 -1.22 7.51
N ILE A 30 3.25 0.06 7.83
CA ILE A 30 2.52 0.74 8.91
C ILE A 30 1.03 0.80 8.57
N ALA A 31 0.66 1.23 7.36
CA ALA A 31 -0.73 1.33 6.95
C ALA A 31 -1.45 -0.04 6.98
N ILE A 32 -0.81 -1.11 6.52
CA ILE A 32 -1.35 -2.48 6.63
C ILE A 32 -1.54 -2.90 8.09
N GLN A 33 -0.56 -2.65 8.96
CA GLN A 33 -0.67 -2.98 10.39
C GLN A 33 -1.82 -2.22 11.07
N GLU A 34 -2.07 -0.98 10.64
CA GLU A 34 -3.19 -0.18 11.16
C GLU A 34 -4.56 -0.64 10.61
N CYS A 35 -4.61 -1.30 9.45
CA CYS A 35 -5.84 -1.89 8.92
C CYS A 35 -6.33 -3.10 9.73
N GLU A 36 -5.42 -3.94 10.24
CA GLU A 36 -5.75 -5.17 10.96
C GLU A 36 -6.74 -4.97 12.13
N PRO A 37 -6.51 -4.05 13.09
CA PRO A 37 -7.46 -3.81 14.17
C PRO A 37 -8.79 -3.19 13.69
N LEU A 38 -8.78 -2.44 12.58
CA LEU A 38 -10.01 -1.86 12.01
C LEU A 38 -10.90 -2.95 11.40
N VAL A 39 -10.31 -3.89 10.67
CA VAL A 39 -11.04 -5.04 10.10
C VAL A 39 -11.58 -5.93 11.22
N ALA A 40 -10.78 -6.20 12.26
CA ALA A 40 -11.23 -6.96 13.43
C ALA A 40 -12.41 -6.25 14.14
N ALA A 41 -12.33 -4.93 14.32
CA ALA A 41 -13.41 -4.14 14.91
C ALA A 41 -14.70 -4.21 14.07
N LEU A 42 -14.60 -4.14 12.74
CA LEU A 42 -15.75 -4.28 11.84
C LEU A 42 -16.40 -5.66 11.94
N SER A 43 -15.61 -6.74 12.00
CA SER A 43 -16.12 -8.10 12.19
C SER A 43 -16.91 -8.19 13.50
N ASN A 44 -16.31 -7.74 14.60
CA ASN A 44 -16.98 -7.76 15.91
C ASN A 44 -18.24 -6.89 15.93
N LEU A 45 -18.23 -5.70 15.33
CA LEU A 45 -19.44 -4.85 15.23
C LEU A 45 -20.54 -5.52 14.39
N SER A 46 -20.18 -6.22 13.31
CA SER A 46 -21.12 -6.97 12.49
C SER A 46 -21.75 -8.13 13.28
N GLU A 47 -20.96 -8.88 14.04
CA GLU A 47 -21.46 -9.93 14.93
C GLU A 47 -22.39 -9.38 16.01
N GLN A 48 -22.04 -8.23 16.62
CA GLN A 48 -22.89 -7.56 17.60
C GLN A 48 -24.21 -7.09 17.00
N LEU A 49 -24.20 -6.55 15.76
CA LEU A 49 -25.41 -6.15 15.06
C LEU A 49 -26.31 -7.36 14.79
N GLN A 50 -25.73 -8.45 14.32
CA GLN A 50 -26.46 -9.69 14.08
C GLN A 50 -27.05 -10.27 15.38
N ALA A 51 -26.31 -10.22 16.49
CA ALA A 51 -26.82 -10.64 17.80
C ALA A 51 -27.97 -9.73 18.27
N CYS A 52 -27.85 -8.43 18.07
CA CYS A 52 -28.87 -7.43 18.40
C CYS A 52 -30.16 -7.64 17.59
N GLU A 53 -30.08 -8.14 16.36
CA GLU A 53 -31.25 -8.48 15.54
C GLU A 53 -31.94 -9.77 16.00
N LYS A 54 -31.17 -10.76 16.47
CA LYS A 54 -31.70 -12.07 16.88
C LYS A 54 -32.27 -12.09 18.30
N VAL A 55 -31.83 -11.18 19.18
CA VAL A 55 -32.22 -11.20 20.58
C VAL A 55 -33.67 -10.73 20.77
N ASN A 56 -34.43 -11.48 21.57
CA ASN A 56 -35.77 -11.09 21.98
C ASN A 56 -35.73 -10.33 23.30
N LEU A 57 -35.55 -9.01 23.24
CA LEU A 57 -35.50 -8.15 24.43
C LEU A 57 -36.84 -8.03 25.15
N GLN A 58 -37.96 -8.22 24.45
CA GLN A 58 -39.32 -8.15 25.02
C GLN A 58 -39.56 -9.23 26.09
N ASN A 59 -38.91 -10.38 25.96
CA ASN A 59 -38.96 -11.50 26.90
C ASN A 59 -37.80 -11.51 27.90
N SER A 60 -37.18 -10.35 28.15
CA SER A 60 -36.05 -10.20 29.07
C SER A 60 -36.35 -9.12 30.12
N PRO A 61 -35.57 -9.03 31.22
CA PRO A 61 -35.67 -7.93 32.17
C PRO A 61 -35.44 -6.53 31.55
N LEU A 62 -34.99 -6.44 30.29
CA LEU A 62 -34.79 -5.18 29.57
C LEU A 62 -36.05 -4.71 28.82
N ASN A 63 -37.18 -5.40 28.98
CA ASN A 63 -38.44 -5.05 28.30
C ASN A 63 -39.01 -3.68 28.70
N GLU A 64 -38.58 -3.11 29.83
CA GLU A 64 -38.91 -1.75 30.26
C GLU A 64 -38.33 -0.67 29.31
N PHE A 65 -37.42 -1.05 28.41
CA PHE A 65 -36.79 -0.16 27.43
C PHE A 65 -37.20 -0.53 25.99
N PRO A 66 -38.41 -0.13 25.54
CA PRO A 66 -38.96 -0.56 24.25
C PRO A 66 -38.16 -0.06 23.03
N ASP A 67 -37.38 1.01 23.19
CA ASP A 67 -36.54 1.60 22.14
C ASP A 67 -35.07 1.09 22.17
N LEU A 68 -34.72 0.23 23.14
CA LEU A 68 -33.34 -0.20 23.38
C LEU A 68 -32.73 -0.88 22.14
N GLN A 69 -33.47 -1.79 21.51
CA GLN A 69 -32.97 -2.50 20.32
C GLN A 69 -32.64 -1.52 19.19
N GLY A 70 -33.56 -0.60 18.89
CA GLY A 70 -33.36 0.41 17.85
C GLY A 70 -32.18 1.34 18.16
N ARG A 71 -32.02 1.74 19.42
CA ARG A 71 -30.87 2.55 19.88
C ARG A 71 -29.55 1.80 19.77
N LEU A 72 -29.52 0.51 20.11
CA LEU A 72 -28.33 -0.33 19.98
C LEU A 72 -27.94 -0.50 18.51
N GLN A 73 -28.89 -0.83 17.64
CA GLN A 73 -28.66 -0.93 16.20
C GLN A 73 -28.12 0.38 15.62
N TYR A 74 -28.72 1.52 16.00
CA TYR A 74 -28.24 2.83 15.57
C TYR A 74 -26.78 3.07 15.99
N LYS A 75 -26.45 2.82 17.26
CA LYS A 75 -25.08 3.00 17.77
C LYS A 75 -24.07 2.07 17.11
N LEU A 76 -24.44 0.81 16.86
CA LEU A 76 -23.60 -0.17 16.18
C LEU A 76 -23.31 0.27 14.75
N LYS A 77 -24.34 0.68 13.99
CA LYS A 77 -24.18 1.20 12.62
C LYS A 77 -23.30 2.45 12.59
N ALA A 78 -23.53 3.41 13.48
CA ALA A 78 -22.68 4.60 13.59
C ALA A 78 -21.21 4.26 13.89
N ALA A 79 -20.96 3.27 14.78
CA ALA A 79 -19.60 2.81 15.06
C ALA A 79 -18.96 2.10 13.84
N MET A 80 -19.74 1.34 13.07
CA MET A 80 -19.27 0.72 11.82
C MET A 80 -18.90 1.79 10.79
N GLU A 81 -19.74 2.82 10.62
CA GLU A 81 -19.49 3.94 9.70
C GLU A 81 -18.16 4.65 10.03
N VAL A 82 -17.93 4.99 11.30
CA VAL A 82 -16.67 5.61 11.74
C VAL A 82 -15.47 4.68 11.51
N THR A 83 -15.64 3.37 11.70
CA THR A 83 -14.55 2.41 11.49
C THR A 83 -14.24 2.24 10.00
N LEU A 84 -15.25 2.23 9.14
CA LEU A 84 -15.11 2.22 7.68
C LEU A 84 -14.42 3.49 7.17
N GLU A 85 -14.74 4.65 7.72
CA GLU A 85 -14.08 5.91 7.38
C GLU A 85 -12.56 5.83 7.65
N LYS A 86 -12.18 5.38 8.85
CA LYS A 86 -10.76 5.16 9.20
C LYS A 86 -10.09 4.13 8.29
N LEU A 87 -10.78 3.06 7.94
CA LEU A 87 -10.23 2.04 7.02
C LEU A 87 -10.00 2.64 5.63
N ASN A 88 -10.93 3.46 5.14
CA ASN A 88 -10.79 4.16 3.87
C ASN A 88 -9.60 5.13 3.86
N GLU A 89 -9.32 5.81 4.98
CA GLU A 89 -8.12 6.64 5.12
C GLU A 89 -6.84 5.81 4.93
N LYS A 90 -6.76 4.62 5.54
CA LYS A 90 -5.60 3.73 5.39
C LYS A 90 -5.49 3.16 3.97
N MET A 91 -6.61 2.79 3.35
CA MET A 91 -6.64 2.38 1.95
C MET A 91 -6.15 3.49 1.01
N SER A 92 -6.49 4.76 1.30
CA SER A 92 -5.99 5.91 0.54
C SER A 92 -4.47 6.05 0.65
N ILE A 93 -3.89 5.78 1.83
CA ILE A 93 -2.43 5.76 2.03
C ILE A 93 -1.79 4.65 1.19
N LEU A 94 -2.32 3.42 1.27
CA LEU A 94 -1.82 2.29 0.47
C LEU A 94 -1.86 2.58 -1.03
N GLN A 95 -2.96 3.18 -1.51
CA GLN A 95 -3.07 3.60 -2.91
C GLN A 95 -1.99 4.63 -3.28
N LYS A 96 -1.77 5.65 -2.45
CA LYS A 96 -0.72 6.66 -2.69
C LYS A 96 0.67 6.03 -2.78
N VAL A 97 0.97 5.09 -1.88
CA VAL A 97 2.23 4.35 -1.89
C VAL A 97 2.40 3.59 -3.21
N ARG A 98 1.38 2.82 -3.63
CA ARG A 98 1.40 2.09 -4.89
C ARG A 98 1.63 3.01 -6.09
N ASP A 99 0.92 4.12 -6.14
CA ASP A 99 1.01 5.08 -7.23
C ASP A 99 2.39 5.76 -7.26
N ALA A 100 2.97 6.07 -6.08
CA ALA A 100 4.32 6.62 -5.95
C ALA A 100 5.41 5.63 -6.40
N VAL A 101 5.32 4.36 -6.00
CA VAL A 101 6.24 3.31 -6.45
C VAL A 101 6.18 3.16 -7.97
N SER A 102 4.97 3.09 -8.53
CA SER A 102 4.76 2.99 -9.99
C SER A 102 5.39 4.20 -10.72
N HIS A 103 5.23 5.40 -10.17
CA HIS A 103 5.84 6.60 -10.72
C HIS A 103 7.38 6.57 -10.67
N HIS A 104 7.97 6.17 -9.54
CA HIS A 104 9.42 6.07 -9.39
C HIS A 104 10.03 5.05 -10.36
N VAL A 105 9.43 3.87 -10.46
CA VAL A 105 9.87 2.80 -11.37
C VAL A 105 9.73 3.27 -12.83
N GLY A 106 8.57 3.79 -13.22
CA GLY A 106 8.34 4.29 -14.57
C GLY A 106 9.29 5.42 -14.98
N SER A 107 9.61 6.34 -14.06
CA SER A 107 10.56 7.42 -14.30
C SER A 107 11.98 6.91 -14.59
N VAL A 108 12.47 5.92 -13.82
CA VAL A 108 13.78 5.31 -14.06
C VAL A 108 13.81 4.52 -15.37
N LEU A 109 12.75 3.75 -15.66
CA LEU A 109 12.65 3.00 -16.92
C LEU A 109 12.67 3.94 -18.12
N TYR A 110 11.93 5.06 -18.05
CA TYR A 110 11.95 6.08 -19.10
C TYR A 110 13.35 6.68 -19.30
N ILE A 111 14.06 7.01 -18.21
CA ILE A 111 15.44 7.52 -18.30
C ILE A 111 16.35 6.47 -18.96
N TYR A 112 16.22 5.20 -18.60
CA TYR A 112 16.98 4.13 -19.24
C TYR A 112 16.66 4.02 -20.74
N GLU A 113 15.38 3.96 -21.11
CA GLU A 113 14.93 3.80 -22.51
C GLU A 113 15.43 4.93 -23.41
N VAL A 114 15.36 6.18 -22.95
CA VAL A 114 15.83 7.35 -23.72
C VAL A 114 17.35 7.35 -23.92
N ASN A 115 18.09 6.68 -23.05
CA ASN A 115 19.55 6.68 -23.04
C ASN A 115 20.17 5.31 -23.38
N ALA A 116 19.36 4.32 -23.77
CA ALA A 116 19.81 2.94 -23.92
C ALA A 116 20.91 2.78 -24.98
N ASP A 117 20.75 3.45 -26.13
CA ASP A 117 21.72 3.43 -27.23
C ASP A 117 23.05 4.10 -26.83
N ASP A 118 22.98 5.15 -26.01
CA ASP A 118 24.15 5.90 -25.53
C ASP A 118 24.93 5.16 -24.43
N ILE A 119 24.26 4.31 -23.65
CA ILE A 119 24.87 3.54 -22.56
C ILE A 119 25.47 2.23 -23.08
N GLY A 120 24.79 1.57 -24.02
CA GLY A 120 25.20 0.29 -24.58
C GLY A 120 24.93 -0.91 -23.65
N ILE A 121 24.62 -2.05 -24.28
CA ILE A 121 24.23 -3.29 -23.58
C ILE A 121 25.34 -3.83 -22.68
N GLU A 122 26.61 -3.77 -23.12
CA GLU A 122 27.74 -4.27 -22.35
C GLU A 122 27.86 -3.55 -21.00
N THR A 123 27.74 -2.22 -21.02
CA THR A 123 27.78 -1.36 -19.82
C THR A 123 26.61 -1.66 -18.87
N CYS A 124 25.43 -1.98 -19.41
CA CYS A 124 24.27 -2.35 -18.60
C CYS A 124 24.41 -3.70 -17.89
N LEU A 125 25.16 -4.64 -18.48
CA LEU A 125 25.41 -5.98 -17.94
C LEU A 125 26.63 -6.02 -17.00
N MET A 126 27.47 -4.98 -16.99
CA MET A 126 28.63 -4.92 -16.11
C MET A 126 28.22 -4.96 -14.63
N ARG A 127 28.78 -5.93 -13.91
CA ARG A 127 28.67 -6.08 -12.45
C ARG A 127 29.98 -5.66 -11.80
N SER A 128 29.90 -5.13 -10.58
CA SER A 128 31.07 -4.90 -9.74
C SER A 128 30.95 -5.65 -8.43
N ASN A 129 32.07 -5.80 -7.70
CA ASN A 129 32.05 -6.40 -6.36
C ASN A 129 31.24 -5.59 -5.34
N LEU A 130 30.90 -4.32 -5.65
CA LEU A 130 30.24 -3.38 -4.76
C LEU A 130 28.82 -3.01 -5.23
N SER A 131 28.43 -3.40 -6.44
CA SER A 131 27.14 -3.03 -7.03
C SER A 131 26.65 -4.08 -8.04
N PRO A 132 25.34 -4.42 -8.00
CA PRO A 132 24.68 -5.15 -9.08
C PRO A 132 24.81 -4.43 -10.43
N SER A 133 24.48 -5.14 -11.52
CA SER A 133 24.41 -4.50 -12.83
C SER A 133 23.16 -3.62 -12.95
N ILE A 134 23.13 -2.74 -13.94
CA ILE A 134 21.91 -1.95 -14.24
C ILE A 134 20.78 -2.88 -14.65
N ALA A 135 21.06 -3.91 -15.44
CA ALA A 135 20.06 -4.90 -15.84
C ALA A 135 19.39 -5.56 -14.63
N ASP A 136 20.18 -6.02 -13.65
CA ASP A 136 19.64 -6.63 -12.42
C ASP A 136 18.77 -5.64 -11.64
N MET A 137 19.23 -4.39 -11.51
CA MET A 137 18.48 -3.37 -10.78
C MET A 137 17.15 -3.04 -11.46
N LEU A 138 17.13 -2.93 -12.80
CA LEU A 138 15.90 -2.69 -13.55
C LEU A 138 14.93 -3.86 -13.44
N GLU A 139 15.43 -5.10 -13.50
CA GLU A 139 14.62 -6.30 -13.26
C GLU A 139 13.98 -6.28 -11.87
N TRP A 140 14.77 -5.98 -10.83
CA TRP A 140 14.23 -5.87 -9.46
C TRP A 140 13.18 -4.77 -9.32
N LEU A 141 13.36 -3.61 -9.96
CA LEU A 141 12.36 -2.55 -9.95
C LEU A 141 11.03 -2.99 -10.59
N GLN A 142 11.10 -3.74 -11.69
CA GLN A 142 9.89 -4.31 -12.31
C GLN A 142 9.23 -5.35 -11.40
N ASP A 143 10.01 -6.18 -10.72
CA ASP A 143 9.46 -7.15 -9.78
C ASP A 143 8.80 -6.48 -8.56
N ILE A 144 9.39 -5.40 -8.05
CA ILE A 144 8.78 -4.56 -7.02
C ILE A 144 7.46 -3.96 -7.55
N GLU A 145 7.46 -3.38 -8.75
CA GLU A 145 6.24 -2.82 -9.34
C GLU A 145 5.13 -3.86 -9.48
N LYS A 146 5.45 -5.08 -9.92
CA LYS A 146 4.49 -6.19 -9.98
C LYS A 146 3.91 -6.52 -8.61
N GLN A 147 4.73 -6.52 -7.54
CA GLN A 147 4.24 -6.78 -6.19
C GLN A 147 3.21 -5.72 -5.76
N TYR A 148 3.47 -4.45 -6.01
CA TYR A 148 2.54 -3.36 -5.65
C TYR A 148 1.29 -3.29 -6.55
N ARG A 149 1.33 -3.80 -7.79
CA ARG A 149 0.14 -3.88 -8.65
C ARG A 149 -0.79 -5.04 -8.31
N ASN A 150 -0.24 -6.14 -7.78
CA ASN A 150 -0.98 -7.37 -7.48
C ASN A 150 -1.54 -7.42 -6.05
N HIS A 151 -1.31 -6.39 -5.23
CA HIS A 151 -1.79 -6.24 -3.85
C HIS A 151 -2.43 -4.87 -3.63
#